data_AF-A0A1X0UT46-F1
#
_entry.id   AF-A0A1X0UT46-F1
#
_cell.length_a   1.000
_cell.length_b   1.000
_cell.length_c   1.000
_cell.angle_alpha   90.00
_cell.angle_beta   90.00
_cell.angle_gamma   90.00
#
_symmetry.space_group_name_H-M   'P 1'
#
loop_
_entity.id
_entity.type
_entity.pdbx_description
1 polymer ?
#
loop_
_entity_poly.entity_id
_entity_poly.type
_entity_poly.pdbx_seq_one_letter_code
_entity_poly.pdbx_strand_id
1 'polypeptide(L)'
;MQELRQKLKAANDEAAGYRIKNKELTEQFEAQQQGSSALKQSLVQTQISNQLAAQGITNSKYAKMISSEDIEFDDQGNAVGLAERIDQLKRDYPESADAKRRAPKVDASDKQPSAKPLSSAQKLLQQTN
;
A
#
# COMPACT_ATOMS: atom_id res chain seq x y z
N MET A 1 31.01 -24.79 -46.83
CA MET A 1 31.62 -23.92 -45.79
C MET A 1 30.89 -22.58 -45.59
N GLN A 2 30.39 -21.91 -46.65
CA GLN A 2 29.65 -20.65 -46.49
C GLN A 2 28.26 -20.81 -45.84
N GLU A 3 27.50 -21.85 -46.19
CA GLU A 3 26.17 -22.11 -45.58
C GLU A 3 26.24 -22.36 -44.07
N LEU A 4 27.27 -23.08 -43.60
CA LEU A 4 27.48 -23.32 -42.17
C LEU A 4 27.73 -22.02 -41.40
N ARG A 5 28.49 -21.09 -41.98
CA ARG A 5 28.74 -19.76 -41.40
C ARG A 5 27.47 -18.91 -41.36
N GLN A 6 26.63 -18.98 -42.40
CA GLN A 6 25.35 -18.28 -42.42
C GLN A 6 24.38 -18.83 -41.37
N LYS A 7 24.29 -20.16 -41.23
CA LYS A 7 23.48 -20.80 -40.18
C LYS A 7 23.97 -20.45 -38.77
N LEU A 8 25.29 -20.44 -38.54
CA LEU A 8 25.87 -20.02 -37.27
C LEU A 8 25.60 -18.55 -36.96
N LYS A 9 25.66 -17.67 -37.96
CA LYS A 9 25.32 -16.26 -37.80
C LYS A 9 23.84 -16.07 -37.44
N ALA A 10 22.94 -16.69 -38.20
CA ALA A 10 21.50 -16.64 -37.93
C ALA A 10 21.14 -17.18 -36.53
N ALA A 11 21.72 -18.31 -36.13
CA ALA A 11 21.51 -18.86 -34.79
C ALA A 11 22.03 -17.95 -33.67
N ASN A 12 23.12 -17.21 -33.90
CA ASN A 12 23.66 -16.27 -32.92
C ASN A 12 22.79 -15.00 -32.82
N ASP A 13 22.30 -14.51 -33.95
CA ASP A 13 21.37 -13.37 -34.00
C ASP A 13 20.02 -13.73 -33.32
N GLU A 14 19.51 -14.94 -33.55
CA GLU A 14 18.33 -15.47 -32.85
C GLU A 14 18.58 -15.63 -31.34
N ALA A 15 19.73 -16.18 -30.94
CA ALA A 15 20.11 -16.32 -29.53
C ALA A 15 20.22 -14.95 -28.84
N ALA A 16 20.76 -13.93 -29.52
CA ALA A 16 20.79 -12.57 -29.03
C ALA A 16 19.37 -12.01 -28.85
N GLY A 17 18.49 -12.25 -29.83
CA GLY A 17 17.07 -11.90 -29.74
C GLY A 17 16.35 -12.56 -28.55
N TYR A 18 16.60 -13.84 -28.30
CA TYR A 18 16.03 -14.54 -27.14
C TYR A 18 16.56 -14.01 -25.81
N ARG A 19 17.84 -13.63 -25.72
CA ARG A 19 18.40 -13.00 -24.51
C ARG A 19 17.72 -11.66 -24.21
N ILE A 20 17.47 -10.85 -25.24
CA ILE A 20 16.78 -9.56 -25.08
C ILE A 20 15.34 -9.80 -24.63
N LYS A 21 14.60 -10.69 -25.31
CA LYS A 21 13.21 -11.02 -24.93
C LYS A 21 13.09 -11.56 -23.51
N ASN A 22 14.00 -12.45 -23.10
CA ASN A 22 14.01 -12.97 -21.73
C ASN A 22 14.27 -11.85 -20.72
N LYS A 23 15.22 -10.95 -21.00
CA LYS A 23 15.48 -9.82 -20.13
C LYS A 23 14.26 -8.90 -20.00
N GLU A 24 13.62 -8.58 -21.12
CA GLU A 24 12.42 -7.74 -21.15
C GLU A 24 11.24 -8.39 -20.41
N LEU A 25 11.02 -9.69 -20.60
CA LEU A 25 10.00 -10.45 -19.88
C LEU A 25 10.26 -10.46 -18.36
N THR A 26 11.51 -10.65 -17.94
CA THR A 26 11.89 -10.60 -16.52
C THR A 26 11.63 -9.21 -15.94
N GLU A 27 12.03 -8.14 -16.65
CA GLU A 27 11.78 -6.76 -16.22
C GLU A 27 10.27 -6.46 -16.10
N GLN A 28 9.45 -6.93 -17.05
CA GLN A 28 8.00 -6.77 -16.99
C GLN A 28 7.38 -7.55 -15.81
N PHE A 29 7.84 -8.78 -15.57
CA PHE A 29 7.36 -9.60 -14.46
C PHE A 29 7.70 -8.97 -13.11
N GLU A 30 8.93 -8.48 -12.93
CA GLU A 30 9.36 -7.78 -11.72
C GLU A 30 8.55 -6.50 -11.49
N ALA A 31 8.33 -5.68 -12.53
CA ALA A 31 7.52 -4.47 -12.43
C ALA A 31 6.06 -4.79 -12.05
N GLN A 32 5.47 -5.83 -12.65
CA GLN A 32 4.11 -6.25 -12.33
C GLN A 32 3.99 -6.82 -10.91
N GLN A 33 4.99 -7.58 -10.47
CA GLN A 33 5.04 -8.12 -9.11
C GLN A 33 5.17 -6.99 -8.08
N GLN A 34 6.02 -5.99 -8.32
CA GLN A 34 6.15 -4.82 -7.45
C GLN A 34 4.85 -4.01 -7.36
N GLY A 35 4.19 -3.78 -8.50
CA GLY A 35 2.89 -3.10 -8.54
C GLY A 35 1.80 -3.88 -7.81
N SER A 36 1.76 -5.21 -7.98
CA SER A 36 0.79 -6.07 -7.29
C SER A 36 1.01 -6.09 -5.77
N SER A 37 2.26 -6.18 -5.32
CA SER A 37 2.59 -6.18 -3.89
C SER A 37 2.20 -4.87 -3.20
N ALA A 38 2.44 -3.72 -3.83
CA ALA A 38 2.04 -2.42 -3.28
C ALA A 38 0.51 -2.29 -3.16
N LEU A 39 -0.23 -2.75 -4.18
CA LEU A 39 -1.70 -2.74 -4.16
C LEU A 39 -2.26 -3.68 -3.09
N LYS A 40 -1.68 -4.89 -2.97
CA LYS A 40 -2.05 -5.85 -1.92
C LYS A 40 -1.84 -5.26 -0.53
N GLN A 41 -0.68 -4.67 -0.26
CA GLN A 41 -0.40 -4.03 1.03
C GLN A 41 -1.38 -2.90 1.35
N SER A 42 -1.70 -2.06 0.36
CA SER A 42 -2.70 -0.99 0.51
C SER A 42 -4.10 -1.54 0.83
N LEU A 43 -4.51 -2.60 0.13
CA LEU A 43 -5.78 -3.27 0.35
C LEU A 43 -5.85 -3.89 1.75
N VAL A 44 -4.79 -4.58 2.18
CA VAL A 44 -4.65 -5.11 3.56
C VAL A 44 -4.83 -4.01 4.58
N GLN A 45 -4.07 -2.92 4.43
CA GLN A 45 -4.10 -1.81 5.38
C GLN A 45 -5.49 -1.19 5.47
N THR A 46 -6.19 -1.07 4.34
CA THR A 46 -7.55 -0.54 4.27
C THR A 46 -8.55 -1.46 4.98
N GLN A 47 -8.48 -2.77 4.75
CA GLN A 47 -9.36 -3.72 5.43
C GLN A 47 -9.12 -3.79 6.94
N ILE A 48 -7.86 -3.82 7.38
CA ILE A 48 -7.49 -3.72 8.81
C ILE A 48 -8.13 -2.47 9.41
N SER A 49 -7.94 -1.31 8.77
CA SER A 49 -8.44 -0.04 9.28
C SER A 49 -9.97 -0.01 9.36
N ASN A 50 -10.65 -0.54 8.35
CA ASN A 50 -12.11 -0.61 8.31
C ASN A 50 -12.67 -1.56 9.37
N GLN A 51 -12.07 -2.74 9.56
CA GLN A 51 -12.52 -3.68 10.58
C GLN A 51 -12.23 -3.16 12.00
N LEU A 52 -11.06 -2.57 12.24
CA LEU A 52 -10.75 -1.91 13.51
C LEU A 52 -11.75 -0.80 13.82
N ALA A 53 -12.05 0.06 12.83
CA ALA A 53 -13.02 1.12 12.98
C ALA A 53 -14.44 0.60 13.26
N ALA A 54 -14.87 -0.46 12.57
CA ALA A 54 -16.15 -1.13 12.81
C ALA A 54 -16.23 -1.71 14.23
N GLN A 55 -15.11 -2.22 14.73
CA GLN A 55 -14.96 -2.74 16.09
C GLN A 55 -14.68 -1.65 17.13
N GLY A 56 -14.68 -0.38 16.72
CA GLY A 56 -14.59 0.76 17.60
C GLY A 56 -13.19 1.20 18.01
N ILE A 57 -12.15 0.58 17.43
CA ILE A 57 -10.74 0.87 17.66
C ILE A 57 -10.29 1.94 16.64
N THR A 58 -10.16 3.18 17.10
CA THR A 58 -9.83 4.33 16.22
C THR A 58 -8.37 4.76 16.28
N ASN A 59 -7.58 4.19 17.19
CA ASN A 59 -6.17 4.53 17.31
C ASN A 59 -5.34 3.74 16.28
N SER A 60 -4.72 4.48 15.35
CA SER A 60 -3.93 3.93 14.24
C SER A 60 -2.70 3.14 14.68
N LYS A 61 -2.24 3.26 15.93
CA LYS A 61 -1.15 2.44 16.46
C LYS A 61 -1.52 0.96 16.52
N TYR A 62 -2.78 0.65 16.82
CA TYR A 62 -3.27 -0.72 16.88
C TYR A 62 -3.33 -1.38 15.50
N ALA A 63 -3.55 -0.59 14.43
CA ALA A 63 -3.47 -1.10 13.06
C ALA A 63 -2.05 -1.58 12.70
N LYS A 64 -1.01 -1.01 13.32
CA LYS A 64 0.39 -1.44 13.12
C LYS A 64 0.76 -2.69 13.93
N MET A 65 -0.04 -3.03 14.95
CA MET A 65 0.18 -4.24 15.75
C MET A 65 -0.37 -5.50 15.06
N ILE A 66 -1.25 -5.32 14.09
CA ILE A 66 -1.73 -6.40 13.24
C ILE A 66 -0.74 -6.54 12.08
N SER A 67 0.06 -7.61 12.11
CA SER A 67 0.97 -7.94 11.00
C SER A 67 0.18 -8.15 9.72
N SER A 68 0.51 -7.37 8.68
CA SER A 68 -0.09 -7.44 7.34
C SER A 68 0.51 -8.55 6.47
N GLU A 69 1.66 -9.10 6.87
CA GLU A 69 2.40 -10.11 6.11
C GLU A 69 1.73 -11.50 6.19
N ASP A 70 1.00 -11.76 7.26
CA ASP A 70 0.35 -13.05 7.52
C ASP A 70 -1.17 -13.02 7.25
N ILE A 71 -1.68 -11.96 6.62
CA ILE A 71 -3.12 -11.86 6.29
C ILE A 71 -3.33 -12.47 4.92
N GLU A 72 -3.97 -13.63 4.93
CA GLU A 72 -4.43 -14.29 3.72
C GLU A 72 -5.76 -13.69 3.25
N PHE A 73 -5.95 -13.62 1.94
CA PHE A 73 -7.22 -13.23 1.33
C PHE A 73 -7.86 -14.44 0.68
N ASP A 74 -9.17 -14.58 0.87
CA ASP A 74 -9.97 -15.54 0.10
C ASP A 74 -10.16 -15.06 -1.35
N ASP A 75 -10.74 -15.93 -2.19
CA ASP A 75 -11.05 -15.63 -3.60
C ASP A 75 -12.05 -14.46 -3.77
N GLN A 76 -12.73 -14.07 -2.69
CA GLN A 76 -13.66 -12.94 -2.64
C GLN A 76 -12.99 -11.63 -2.18
N GLY A 77 -11.70 -11.71 -1.82
CA GLY A 77 -10.91 -10.58 -1.34
C GLY A 77 -11.14 -10.23 0.13
N ASN A 78 -11.70 -11.12 0.95
CA ASN A 78 -11.83 -10.92 2.40
C ASN A 78 -10.58 -11.41 3.12
N ALA A 79 -10.09 -10.62 4.08
CA ALA A 79 -9.02 -11.02 4.98
C ALA A 79 -9.46 -12.15 5.94
N VAL A 80 -8.88 -13.34 5.77
CA VAL A 80 -9.13 -14.52 6.61
C VAL A 80 -8.34 -14.40 7.92
N GLY A 81 -8.95 -14.75 9.06
CA GLY A 81 -8.29 -14.71 10.38
C GLY A 81 -8.10 -13.30 10.98
N LEU A 82 -8.43 -12.24 10.25
CA LEU A 82 -8.30 -10.86 10.76
C LEU A 82 -9.24 -10.58 11.94
N ALA A 83 -10.46 -11.13 11.91
CA ALA A 83 -11.42 -10.98 13.01
C ALA A 83 -10.88 -11.55 14.33
N GLU A 84 -10.29 -12.75 14.29
CA GLU A 84 -9.71 -13.42 15.46
C GLU A 84 -8.53 -12.61 16.03
N ARG A 85 -7.69 -12.04 15.16
CA ARG A 85 -6.58 -11.15 15.57
C ARG A 85 -7.08 -9.88 16.22
N ILE A 86 -8.17 -9.29 15.72
CA ILE A 86 -8.78 -8.11 16.35
C ILE A 86 -9.35 -8.47 17.73
N ASP A 87 -9.96 -9.64 17.87
CA ASP A 87 -10.49 -10.10 19.17
C ASP A 87 -9.39 -10.44 20.17
N GLN A 88 -8.23 -10.92 19.70
CA GLN A 88 -7.05 -11.09 20.54
C GLN A 88 -6.48 -9.72 20.95
N LEU A 89 -6.34 -8.80 20.00
CA LEU A 89 -5.89 -7.43 20.28
C LEU A 89 -6.75 -6.73 21.33
N LYS A 90 -8.08 -6.92 21.29
CA LYS A 90 -8.99 -6.39 22.31
C LYS A 90 -8.79 -7.02 23.69
N ARG A 91 -8.45 -8.31 23.75
CA ARG A 91 -8.14 -9.00 25.01
C ARG A 91 -6.84 -8.50 25.61
N ASP A 92 -5.83 -8.31 24.77
CA ASP A 92 -4.50 -7.85 25.19
C ASP A 92 -4.49 -6.35 25.53
N TYR A 93 -5.30 -5.57 24.82
CA TYR A 93 -5.42 -4.11 24.95
C TYR A 93 -6.89 -3.69 25.05
N PRO A 94 -7.56 -3.93 26.19
CA PRO A 94 -8.97 -3.56 26.37
C PRO A 94 -9.22 -2.04 26.25
N GLU A 95 -8.20 -1.22 26.53
CA GLU A 95 -8.25 0.24 26.37
C GLU A 95 -8.30 0.69 24.90
N SER A 96 -8.00 -0.20 23.95
CA SER A 96 -8.08 0.06 22.52
C SER A 96 -9.52 0.31 22.04
N ALA A 97 -10.49 -0.32 22.71
CA ALA A 97 -11.90 -0.26 22.39
C ALA A 97 -12.69 0.73 23.27
N ASP A 98 -12.03 1.41 24.22
CA ASP A 98 -12.70 2.25 25.20
C ASP A 98 -13.27 3.53 24.55
N ALA A 99 -14.59 3.54 24.37
CA ALA A 99 -15.33 4.61 23.70
C ALA A 99 -15.20 5.98 24.41
N LYS A 100 -14.81 5.99 25.69
CA LYS A 100 -14.64 7.22 26.50
C LYS A 100 -13.44 8.06 26.06
N ARG A 101 -12.48 7.48 25.33
CA ARG A 101 -11.32 8.22 24.76
C ARG A 101 -11.53 8.68 23.32
N ARG A 102 -12.72 8.47 22.76
CA ARG A 102 -13.04 8.97 21.41
C ARG A 102 -13.08 10.49 21.45
N ALA A 103 -12.14 11.12 20.74
CA ALA A 103 -12.27 12.54 20.43
C ALA A 103 -13.64 12.76 19.74
N PRO A 104 -14.36 13.84 20.08
CA PRO A 104 -15.64 14.12 19.44
C PRO A 104 -15.44 14.15 17.92
N LYS A 105 -16.29 13.41 17.19
CA LYS A 105 -16.34 13.50 15.73
C LYS A 105 -16.90 14.89 15.40
N VAL A 106 -16.00 15.84 15.19
CA VAL A 106 -16.33 17.15 14.63
C VAL A 106 -16.80 16.91 13.21
N ASP A 107 -18.03 17.31 12.90
CA ASP A 107 -18.61 17.13 11.57
C ASP A 107 -17.73 17.82 10.53
N ALA A 108 -17.69 17.29 9.30
CA ALA A 108 -16.87 17.88 8.25
C ALA A 108 -17.28 19.34 7.95
N SER A 109 -18.53 19.69 8.23
CA SER A 109 -19.08 21.04 8.17
C SER A 109 -18.59 21.98 9.28
N ASP A 110 -18.14 21.45 10.41
CA ASP A 110 -17.62 22.21 11.56
C ASP A 110 -16.11 22.44 11.49
N LYS A 111 -15.43 21.87 10.48
CA LYS A 111 -14.00 22.14 10.25
C LYS A 111 -13.83 23.58 9.80
N GLN A 112 -13.24 24.39 10.67
CA GLN A 112 -12.78 25.74 10.32
C GLN A 112 -11.90 25.66 9.06
N PRO A 113 -12.13 26.51 8.04
CA PRO A 113 -11.32 26.50 6.83
C PRO A 113 -9.87 26.80 7.23
N SER A 114 -8.97 25.83 7.06
CA SER A 114 -7.55 26.01 7.32
C SER A 114 -7.05 27.16 6.45
N ALA A 115 -6.47 28.19 7.07
CA ALA A 115 -5.89 29.32 6.35
C ALA A 115 -4.89 28.80 5.31
N LYS A 116 -5.10 29.17 4.04
CA LYS A 116 -4.23 28.76 2.95
C LYS A 116 -2.80 29.24 3.27
N PRO A 117 -1.77 28.37 3.15
CA PRO A 117 -0.40 28.81 3.36
C PRO A 117 -0.06 29.91 2.36
N LEU A 118 0.47 31.03 2.85
CA LEU A 118 0.87 32.16 2.02
C LEU A 118 1.91 31.73 0.99
N SER A 119 1.73 32.19 -0.25
CA SER A 119 2.69 31.99 -1.33
C SER A 119 4.00 32.73 -1.03
N SER A 120 5.12 32.29 -1.64
CA SER A 120 6.45 32.87 -1.46
C SER A 120 6.48 34.39 -1.67
N ALA A 121 5.71 34.89 -2.64
CA ALA A 121 5.58 36.33 -2.92
C ALA A 121 4.85 37.09 -1.79
N GLN A 122 3.83 36.47 -1.16
CA GLN A 122 3.10 37.06 -0.05
C GLN A 122 3.94 37.11 1.24
N LYS A 123 4.83 36.14 1.44
CA LYS A 123 5.76 36.14 2.58
C LYS A 123 6.77 37.29 2.47
N LEU A 124 7.28 37.55 1.27
CA LEU A 124 8.21 38.66 1.01
C LEU A 124 7.57 40.02 1.28
N LEU A 125 6.33 40.24 0.84
CA LEU A 125 5.62 41.51 1.06
C LEU A 125 5.32 41.80 2.55
N GLN A 126 5.20 40.77 3.38
CA GLN A 126 5.03 40.94 4.84
C GLN A 126 6.33 41.26 5.57
N GLN A 127 7.48 40.95 4.99
CA GLN A 127 8.79 41.25 5.59
C GLN A 127 9.28 42.68 5.26
N THR A 128 8.66 43.32 4.28
CA THR A 128 9.05 44.65 3.79
C THR A 128 8.17 45.81 4.31
N ASN A 129 7.24 45.52 5.22
CA ASN A 129 6.48 46.51 5.99
C ASN A 129 6.93 46.47 7.45
#